data_AF-A0A1C3HNK7-F1
#
_entry.id   AF-A0A1C3HNK7-F1
#
_cell.length_a   1.000
_cell.length_b   1.000
_cell.length_c   1.000
_cell.angle_alpha   90.00
_cell.angle_beta   90.00
_cell.angle_gamma   90.00
#
_symmetry.space_group_name_H-M   'P 1'
#
loop_
_entity.id
_entity.type
_entity.pdbx_description
1 polymer ?
#
loop_
_entity_poly.entity_id
_entity_poly.type
_entity_poly.pdbx_seq_one_letter_code
_entity_poly.pdbx_strand_id
1 'polypeptide(L)'
;MGKKSIVNGSSDDWDVKACLFVTQAIGRFSVKFSAPCIGGTVNLNCSHITNACNPFDAVARFVLETSAKGCTVYAVEQLEPVRPVCLSTTGYRFVQKGFIWLCLDTGVFVDVSDDGRMRRGDDGRQLPYYGTLTRI
;
A
#
# COMPACT_ATOMS: atom_id res chain seq x y z
N MET A 1 10.69 -28.78 38.07
CA MET A 1 10.55 -29.12 36.63
C MET A 1 9.57 -28.16 35.99
N GLY A 2 10.05 -27.07 35.38
CA GLY A 2 9.19 -26.10 34.68
C GLY A 2 8.97 -26.53 33.24
N LYS A 3 7.70 -26.70 32.84
CA LYS A 3 7.31 -26.96 31.45
C LYS A 3 7.74 -25.76 30.57
N LYS A 4 8.67 -25.99 29.64
CA LYS A 4 8.89 -25.08 28.51
C LYS A 4 7.70 -25.21 27.56
N SER A 5 6.88 -24.17 27.49
CA SER A 5 5.91 -23.99 26.41
C SER A 5 6.68 -23.72 25.12
N ILE A 6 6.62 -24.66 24.19
CA ILE A 6 7.09 -24.49 22.81
C ILE A 6 6.07 -23.58 22.12
N VAL A 7 6.48 -22.36 21.78
CA VAL A 7 5.70 -21.46 20.94
C VAL A 7 5.78 -22.00 19.53
N ASN A 8 4.66 -22.54 19.03
CA ASN A 8 4.49 -22.82 17.61
C ASN A 8 4.34 -21.47 16.90
N GLY A 9 5.45 -20.84 16.54
CA GLY A 9 5.45 -19.66 15.69
C GLY A 9 4.93 -20.03 14.31
N SER A 10 3.85 -19.36 13.90
CA SER A 10 3.39 -19.39 12.52
C SER A 10 4.47 -18.77 11.62
N SER A 11 4.61 -19.24 10.38
CA SER A 11 5.46 -18.58 9.37
C SER A 11 5.04 -17.13 9.06
N ASP A 12 3.91 -16.68 9.62
CA ASP A 12 3.40 -15.31 9.56
C ASP A 12 3.67 -14.48 10.83
N ASP A 13 4.54 -14.94 11.76
CA ASP A 13 4.98 -14.11 12.88
C ASP A 13 5.91 -13.00 12.35
N TRP A 14 5.29 -11.89 11.95
CA TRP A 14 5.95 -10.63 11.61
C TRP A 14 6.74 -10.17 12.83
N ASP A 15 8.07 -10.19 12.71
CA ASP A 15 9.03 -9.82 13.74
C ASP A 15 8.53 -8.61 14.56
N VAL A 16 8.14 -8.86 15.80
CA VAL A 16 7.49 -7.92 16.72
C VAL A 16 8.53 -6.97 17.30
N LYS A 17 9.30 -6.28 16.46
CA LYS A 17 9.74 -4.94 16.85
C LYS A 17 8.52 -4.05 16.65
N ALA A 18 8.02 -3.46 17.73
CA ALA A 18 6.96 -2.46 17.65
C ALA A 18 7.34 -1.45 16.56
N CYS A 19 6.56 -1.42 15.49
CA CYS A 19 6.81 -0.53 14.35
C CYS A 19 6.94 0.90 14.89
N LEU A 20 8.08 1.55 14.67
CA LEU A 20 8.33 2.92 15.15
C LEU A 20 7.50 3.98 14.42
N PHE A 21 6.82 3.58 13.35
CA PHE A 21 6.12 4.47 12.43
C PHE A 21 4.62 4.20 12.42
N VAL A 22 3.86 5.26 12.12
CA VAL A 22 2.40 5.22 11.99
C VAL A 22 2.03 4.22 10.91
N THR A 23 1.18 3.26 11.29
CA THR A 23 0.60 2.30 10.35
C THR A 23 -0.84 2.65 10.02
N GLN A 24 -1.24 2.32 8.80
CA GLN A 24 -2.62 2.42 8.33
C GLN A 24 -3.02 1.08 7.71
N ALA A 25 -4.26 0.65 7.94
CA ALA A 25 -4.80 -0.55 7.31
C ALA A 25 -5.18 -0.22 5.86
N ILE A 26 -4.32 -0.58 4.90
CA ILE A 26 -4.47 -0.24 3.49
C ILE A 26 -4.31 -1.51 2.65
N GLY A 27 -5.21 -1.71 1.69
CA GLY A 27 -5.11 -2.69 0.61
C GLY A 27 -4.98 -2.00 -0.74
N ARG A 28 -4.90 -2.80 -1.80
CA ARG A 28 -4.89 -2.30 -3.19
C ARG A 28 -6.14 -2.77 -3.90
N PHE A 29 -6.88 -1.83 -4.49
CA PHE A 29 -8.17 -2.10 -5.11
C PHE A 29 -8.17 -1.66 -6.57
N SER A 30 -8.85 -2.44 -7.41
CA SER A 30 -9.16 -2.12 -8.80
C SER A 30 -10.62 -1.69 -8.87
N VAL A 31 -10.86 -0.40 -9.13
CA VAL A 31 -12.19 0.16 -9.38
C VAL A 31 -12.47 0.02 -10.87
N LYS A 32 -13.46 -0.79 -11.22
CA LYS A 32 -13.91 -1.00 -12.60
C LYS A 32 -15.10 -0.09 -12.90
N PHE A 33 -14.99 0.68 -13.97
CA PHE A 33 -15.96 1.70 -14.33
C PHE A 33 -16.17 1.78 -15.83
N SER A 34 -17.35 2.25 -16.23
CA SER A 34 -17.63 2.63 -17.60
C SER A 34 -17.43 4.14 -17.77
N ALA A 35 -16.79 4.56 -18.86
CA ALA A 35 -16.59 5.97 -19.19
C ALA A 35 -17.04 6.25 -20.63
N PRO A 36 -17.68 7.41 -20.89
CA PRO A 36 -18.05 7.79 -22.25
C PRO A 36 -16.80 8.10 -23.08
N CYS A 37 -16.73 7.54 -24.29
CA CYS A 37 -15.74 7.97 -25.28
C CYS A 37 -15.92 9.45 -25.61
N ILE A 38 -14.81 10.12 -25.93
CA ILE A 38 -14.85 11.44 -26.58
C ILE A 38 -15.63 11.28 -27.90
N GLY A 39 -16.80 11.91 -28.01
CA GLY A 39 -17.73 11.74 -29.13
C GLY A 39 -19.05 11.01 -28.79
N GLY A 40 -19.19 10.46 -27.57
CA GLY A 40 -20.48 10.11 -26.96
C GLY A 40 -21.19 8.85 -27.45
N THR A 41 -20.66 8.15 -28.46
CA THR A 41 -21.33 7.01 -29.08
C THR A 41 -21.08 5.66 -28.42
N VAL A 42 -20.02 5.52 -27.59
CA VAL A 42 -19.62 4.25 -26.98
C VAL A 42 -19.15 4.47 -25.55
N ASN A 43 -19.50 3.56 -24.65
CA ASN A 43 -18.92 3.48 -23.30
C ASN A 43 -17.78 2.47 -23.29
N LEU A 44 -16.63 2.85 -22.74
CA LEU A 44 -15.48 1.97 -22.53
C LEU A 44 -15.50 1.41 -21.12
N ASN A 45 -15.15 0.13 -20.99
CA ASN A 45 -14.86 -0.48 -19.69
C ASN A 45 -13.40 -0.21 -19.34
N CYS A 46 -13.19 0.41 -18.19
CA CYS A 46 -11.90 0.84 -17.69
C CYS A 46 -11.68 0.31 -16.26
N SER A 47 -10.42 0.32 -15.83
CA SER A 47 -10.05 0.06 -14.44
C SER A 47 -9.08 1.11 -13.93
N HIS A 48 -9.21 1.46 -12.65
CA HIS A 48 -8.31 2.34 -11.93
C HIS A 48 -7.82 1.67 -10.66
N ILE A 49 -6.51 1.68 -10.43
CA ILE A 49 -5.92 1.05 -9.26
C ILE A 49 -5.63 2.12 -8.21
N THR A 50 -6.18 1.95 -7.01
CA THR A 50 -5.94 2.85 -5.88
C THR A 50 -5.66 2.10 -4.58
N ASN A 51 -5.00 2.79 -3.66
CA ASN A 51 -4.72 2.32 -2.30
C ASN A 51 -5.85 2.79 -1.38
N ALA A 52 -6.54 1.87 -0.71
CA ALA A 52 -7.70 2.21 0.12
C ALA A 52 -7.81 1.28 1.34
N CYS A 53 -8.53 1.71 2.37
CA CYS A 53 -8.76 0.88 3.55
C CYS A 53 -9.90 -0.14 3.38
N ASN A 54 -10.81 0.10 2.42
CA ASN A 54 -11.92 -0.78 2.08
C ASN A 54 -12.47 -0.42 0.67
N PRO A 55 -13.42 -1.20 0.11
CA PRO A 55 -13.98 -0.92 -1.22
C PRO A 55 -14.68 0.43 -1.36
N PHE A 56 -15.35 0.95 -0.32
CA PHE A 56 -16.02 2.25 -0.38
C PHE A 56 -15.01 3.41 -0.42
N ASP A 57 -13.95 3.31 0.39
CA ASP A 57 -12.81 4.25 0.32
C ASP A 57 -12.13 4.19 -1.05
N ALA A 58 -12.03 3.02 -1.67
CA ALA A 58 -11.49 2.89 -3.02
C ALA A 58 -12.31 3.66 -4.07
N VAL A 59 -13.64 3.63 -3.99
CA VAL A 59 -14.51 4.41 -4.88
C VAL A 59 -14.37 5.92 -4.60
N ALA A 60 -14.34 6.33 -3.33
CA ALA A 60 -14.17 7.73 -2.97
C ALA A 60 -12.82 8.28 -3.48
N ARG A 61 -11.73 7.52 -3.31
CA ARG A 61 -10.41 7.86 -3.83
C ARG A 61 -10.37 7.89 -5.34
N PHE A 62 -10.99 6.92 -6.02
CA PHE A 62 -11.12 6.94 -7.48
C PHE A 62 -11.73 8.26 -7.98
N VAL A 63 -12.83 8.71 -7.36
CA VAL A 63 -13.50 9.97 -7.73
C VAL A 63 -12.56 11.16 -7.54
N LEU A 64 -11.81 11.21 -6.44
CA LEU A 64 -10.86 12.28 -6.14
C LEU A 64 -9.65 12.28 -7.08
N GLU A 65 -9.06 11.12 -7.34
CA GLU A 65 -7.82 10.95 -8.11
C GLU A 65 -8.03 11.18 -9.61
N THR A 66 -9.20 10.81 -10.14
CA THR A 66 -9.47 10.82 -11.59
C THR A 66 -10.40 11.94 -12.04
N SER A 67 -11.06 12.63 -11.11
CA SER A 67 -12.13 13.59 -11.44
C SER A 67 -13.22 12.99 -12.35
N ALA A 68 -13.56 11.70 -12.13
CA ALA A 68 -14.42 10.87 -12.98
C ALA A 68 -15.89 11.32 -13.11
N LYS A 69 -16.12 12.51 -13.69
CA LYS A 69 -17.46 13.00 -14.04
C LYS A 69 -18.06 12.12 -15.14
N GLY A 70 -19.31 11.69 -14.95
CA GLY A 70 -20.04 10.90 -15.94
C GLY A 70 -19.59 9.45 -16.09
N CYS A 71 -18.67 8.97 -15.23
CA CYS A 71 -18.31 7.55 -15.17
C CYS A 71 -19.28 6.79 -14.28
N THR A 72 -19.52 5.51 -14.58
CA THR A 72 -20.32 4.61 -13.72
C THR A 72 -19.45 3.48 -13.21
N VAL A 73 -19.23 3.44 -11.90
CA VAL A 73 -18.52 2.32 -11.24
C VAL A 73 -19.46 1.11 -11.20
N TYR A 74 -18.99 -0.05 -11.67
CA TYR A 74 -19.79 -1.28 -11.70
C TYR A 74 -19.18 -2.43 -10.90
N ALA A 75 -17.89 -2.37 -10.55
CA ALA A 75 -17.27 -3.34 -9.66
C ALA A 75 -16.05 -2.75 -8.94
N VAL A 76 -15.75 -3.29 -7.76
CA VAL A 76 -14.52 -3.00 -7.02
C VAL A 76 -13.90 -4.32 -6.60
N GLU A 77 -12.69 -4.57 -7.06
CA GLU A 77 -11.97 -5.83 -6.80
C GLU A 77 -10.76 -5.57 -5.91
N GLN A 78 -10.56 -6.43 -4.92
CA GLN A 78 -9.38 -6.38 -4.07
C GLN A 78 -8.22 -7.11 -4.75
N LEU A 79 -7.14 -6.38 -5.06
CA LEU A 79 -5.92 -6.92 -5.66
C LEU A 79 -4.92 -7.37 -4.61
N GLU A 80 -4.78 -6.58 -3.54
CA GLU A 80 -3.92 -6.91 -2.41
C GLU A 80 -4.73 -6.79 -1.11
N PRO A 81 -4.55 -7.72 -0.15
CA PRO A 81 -5.31 -7.72 1.08
C PRO A 81 -5.00 -6.46 1.91
N VAL A 82 -6.02 -5.96 2.60
CA VAL A 82 -5.87 -4.86 3.56
C VAL A 82 -4.99 -5.35 4.70
N ARG A 83 -3.88 -4.66 4.94
CA ARG A 83 -2.93 -4.98 6.00
C ARG A 83 -2.34 -3.70 6.59
N PRO A 84 -1.80 -3.75 7.81
CA PRO A 84 -1.05 -2.62 8.37
C PRO A 84 0.17 -2.31 7.48
N VAL A 85 0.25 -1.09 6.97
CA VAL A 85 1.41 -0.58 6.21
C VAL A 85 1.79 0.80 6.72
N CYS A 86 3.07 1.15 6.62
CA CYS A 86 3.51 2.53 6.78
C CYS A 86 3.38 3.25 5.45
N LEU A 87 2.67 4.38 5.43
CA LEU A 87 2.54 5.21 4.23
C LEU A 87 3.61 6.31 4.28
N SER A 88 4.41 6.42 3.23
CA SER A 88 5.36 7.51 3.12
C SER A 88 4.68 8.83 2.76
N THR A 89 5.37 9.95 2.96
CA THR A 89 4.88 11.28 2.58
C THR A 89 4.61 11.43 1.08
N THR A 90 5.14 10.54 0.24
CA THR A 90 4.86 10.50 -1.21
C THR A 90 3.87 9.39 -1.61
N GLY A 91 3.24 8.72 -0.64
CA GLY A 91 2.16 7.76 -0.87
C GLY A 91 2.58 6.32 -1.13
N TYR A 92 3.86 5.99 -0.96
CA TYR A 92 4.36 4.62 -1.09
C TYR A 92 4.07 3.81 0.18
N ARG A 93 3.72 2.54 0.00
CA ARG A 93 3.36 1.61 1.07
C ARG A 93 4.56 0.76 1.45
N PHE A 94 4.89 0.76 2.74
CA PHE A 94 6.01 0.02 3.29
C PHE A 94 5.56 -0.98 4.35
N VAL A 95 6.18 -2.15 4.32
CA VAL A 95 6.05 -3.18 5.36
C VAL A 95 7.43 -3.54 5.89
N GLN A 96 7.54 -3.72 7.20
CA GLN A 96 8.76 -4.16 7.84
C GLN A 96 8.81 -5.69 7.86
N LYS A 97 9.96 -6.26 7.47
CA LYS A 97 10.29 -7.69 7.57
C LYS A 97 11.62 -7.82 8.33
N GLY A 98 11.54 -8.06 9.63
CA GLY A 98 12.71 -8.04 10.51
C GLY A 98 13.36 -6.65 10.53
N PHE A 99 14.60 -6.56 10.05
CA PHE A 99 15.34 -5.29 9.98
C PHE A 99 15.19 -4.54 8.65
N ILE A 100 14.60 -5.17 7.64
CA ILE A 100 14.52 -4.64 6.27
C ILE A 100 13.09 -4.16 6.00
N TRP A 101 12.95 -3.09 5.23
CA TRP A 101 11.66 -2.59 4.79
C TRP A 101 11.44 -2.90 3.31
N LEU A 102 10.24 -3.34 2.95
CA LEU A 102 9.83 -3.60 1.58
C LEU A 102 8.81 -2.55 1.14
N CYS A 103 9.10 -1.85 0.05
CA CYS A 103 8.13 -1.05 -0.68
C CYS A 103 7.20 -1.97 -1.49
N LEU A 104 5.92 -2.03 -1.16
CA LEU A 104 4.95 -2.89 -1.84
C LEU A 104 4.68 -2.43 -3.28
N ASP A 105 4.82 -1.14 -3.57
CA ASP A 105 4.48 -0.59 -4.88
C ASP A 105 5.59 -0.75 -5.91
N THR A 106 6.85 -0.86 -5.47
CA THR A 106 8.03 -1.02 -6.36
C THR A 106 8.73 -2.36 -6.22
N GLY A 107 8.43 -3.12 -5.16
CA GLY A 107 9.15 -4.35 -4.81
C GLY A 107 10.57 -4.12 -4.30
N VAL A 108 10.96 -2.86 -4.04
CA VAL A 108 12.31 -2.50 -3.61
C VAL A 108 12.45 -2.60 -2.10
N PHE A 109 13.52 -3.25 -1.65
CA PHE A 109 13.95 -3.23 -0.26
C PHE A 109 14.72 -1.95 0.07
N VAL A 110 14.46 -1.38 1.24
CA VAL A 110 15.09 -0.16 1.74
C VAL A 110 15.45 -0.31 3.22
N ASP A 111 16.47 0.44 3.62
CA ASP A 111 16.76 0.73 5.02
C ASP A 111 16.00 1.98 5.42
N VAL A 112 15.36 1.94 6.59
CA VAL A 112 14.66 3.07 7.17
C VAL A 112 15.34 3.45 8.46
N SER A 113 15.87 4.67 8.54
CA SER A 113 16.43 5.21 9.77
C SER A 113 15.34 5.59 10.77
N ASP A 114 15.69 5.74 12.04
CA ASP A 114 14.74 6.07 13.12
C ASP A 114 13.99 7.40 12.93
N ASP A 115 14.51 8.30 12.08
CA ASP A 115 13.86 9.56 11.66
C ASP A 115 12.92 9.38 10.46
N GLY A 116 12.71 8.16 9.99
CA GLY A 116 11.81 7.80 8.89
C GLY A 116 12.38 8.01 7.49
N ARG A 117 13.65 8.43 7.36
CA ARG A 117 14.31 8.56 6.06
C ARG A 117 14.69 7.20 5.50
N MET A 118 14.63 7.10 4.17
CA MET A 118 14.85 5.84 3.46
C MET A 118 16.14 5.88 2.65
N ARG A 119 16.89 4.79 2.65
CA ARG A 119 18.10 4.59 1.83
C ARG A 119 18.07 3.19 1.23
N ARG A 120 18.73 2.97 0.09
CA ARG A 120 18.87 1.62 -0.48
C ARG A 120 20.06 0.95 0.19
N GLY A 121 19.89 -0.30 0.59
CA GLY A 121 20.85 -0.99 1.45
C GLY A 121 22.22 -1.27 0.84
N ASP A 122 22.36 -1.49 -0.48
CA ASP A 122 23.59 -2.19 -0.94
C ASP A 122 24.21 -1.83 -2.31
N ASP A 123 23.68 -0.92 -3.15
CA ASP A 123 24.20 -0.79 -4.53
C ASP A 123 24.48 0.63 -5.05
N GLY A 124 24.35 1.67 -4.22
CA GLY A 124 24.67 3.05 -4.61
C GLY A 124 23.78 3.65 -5.71
N ARG A 125 22.71 2.95 -6.12
CA ARG A 125 21.73 3.47 -7.10
C ARG A 125 20.73 4.38 -6.42
N GLN A 126 20.35 5.45 -7.12
CA GLN A 126 19.39 6.43 -6.60
C GLN A 126 18.01 5.77 -6.44
N LEU A 127 17.44 5.85 -5.25
CA LEU A 127 16.05 5.47 -5.02
C LEU A 127 15.10 6.47 -5.69
N PRO A 128 13.90 6.03 -6.12
CA PRO A 128 12.79 6.96 -6.29
C PRO A 128 12.61 7.77 -5.01
N TYR A 129 12.13 9.00 -5.14
CA TYR A 129 11.89 9.86 -4.00
C TYR A 129 10.67 9.36 -3.20
N TYR A 130 10.92 8.42 -2.29
CA TYR A 130 9.91 7.83 -1.41
C TYR A 130 9.50 8.73 -0.25
N GLY A 131 10.15 9.89 -0.05
CA GLY A 131 9.87 10.77 1.08
C GLY A 131 10.30 10.16 2.42
N THR A 132 9.47 10.31 3.45
CA THR A 132 9.76 9.83 4.82
C THR A 132 8.55 9.10 5.42
N LEU A 133 8.80 8.23 6.39
CA LEU A 133 7.75 7.69 7.26
C LEU A 133 7.48 8.63 8.43
N THR A 134 6.23 8.62 8.91
CA THR A 134 5.84 9.41 10.10
C THR A 134 6.02 8.55 11.35
N ARG A 135 6.78 9.04 12.31
CA ARG A 135 6.99 8.36 13.61
C ARG A 135 5.73 8.42 14.47
N ILE A 136 5.51 7.38 15.30
CA ILE A 136 4.45 7.36 16.34
C ILE A 136 4.77 8.38 17.45
#